data_AF-A0A2V9K309-F1
#
_entry.id   AF-A0A2V9K309-F1
#
_cell.length_a   1.000
_cell.length_b   1.000
_cell.length_c   1.000
_cell.angle_alpha   90.00
_cell.angle_beta   90.00
_cell.angle_gamma   90.00
#
_symmetry.space_group_name_H-M   'P 1'
#
loop_
_entity.id
_entity.type
_entity.pdbx_description
1 polymer ?
#
loop_
_entity_poly.entity_id
_entity_poly.type
_entity_poly.pdbx_seq_one_letter_code
_entity_poly.pdbx_strand_id
1 'polypeptide(L)'
;MIGSQQTVSLSGTGQDFTISTNQLSATVMAGGTATFTLSIAPLDGFSQAVNLSCTDPATSSACAISPASVTPNGSTASTATVTITTTAPTIVPPDPPNSLPPGAWRRLGAPLVFWLIALAMLAATTAPHRHSHSREKPALSLAKGGNPRVPAPPLSRRTGFAGTTGRFPVSALLLLSLLMLLSWLSCGGAAAMHTPGTPAGNYTITLTATDPSASLTRTTTVNLTVKP
;
A
#
# COMPACT_ATOMS: atom_id res chain seq x y z
N MET A 1 -27.67 -31.08 -67.61
CA MET A 1 -26.87 -31.87 -66.65
C MET A 1 -27.63 -31.85 -65.34
N ILE A 2 -28.28 -32.95 -64.98
CA ILE A 2 -29.07 -33.06 -63.74
C ILE A 2 -28.11 -33.37 -62.59
N GLY A 3 -28.03 -32.48 -61.61
CA GLY A 3 -27.19 -32.67 -60.42
C GLY A 3 -27.74 -33.79 -59.56
N SER A 4 -26.96 -34.86 -59.38
CA SER A 4 -27.28 -35.93 -58.43
C SER A 4 -27.25 -35.35 -57.02
N GLN A 5 -28.38 -35.38 -56.31
CA GLN A 5 -28.37 -35.15 -54.86
C GLN A 5 -27.86 -36.41 -54.19
N GLN A 6 -26.69 -36.29 -53.57
CA GLN A 6 -26.09 -37.35 -52.79
C GLN A 6 -26.55 -37.22 -51.33
N THR A 7 -27.48 -38.07 -50.93
CA THR A 7 -27.96 -38.12 -49.55
C THR A 7 -26.99 -38.95 -48.72
N VAL A 8 -26.09 -38.29 -47.99
CA VAL A 8 -25.18 -38.94 -47.03
C VAL A 8 -25.95 -39.17 -45.74
N SER A 9 -26.26 -40.43 -45.44
CA SER A 9 -26.81 -40.81 -44.13
C SER A 9 -25.70 -40.76 -43.09
N LEU A 10 -25.64 -39.67 -42.33
CA LEU A 10 -24.79 -39.55 -41.15
C LEU A 10 -25.42 -40.38 -40.02
N SER A 11 -24.95 -41.61 -39.81
CA SER A 11 -25.29 -42.37 -38.61
C SER A 11 -24.28 -42.02 -37.51
N GLY A 12 -24.65 -41.09 -36.63
CA GLY A 12 -24.02 -40.93 -35.33
C GLY A 12 -24.96 -41.46 -34.27
N THR A 13 -24.47 -42.30 -33.35
CA THR A 13 -25.09 -42.41 -32.03
C THR A 13 -24.80 -41.07 -31.35
N GLY A 14 -25.65 -40.08 -31.60
CA GLY A 14 -25.47 -38.70 -31.16
C GLY A 14 -25.56 -38.59 -29.64
N GLN A 15 -24.53 -39.06 -28.94
CA GLN A 15 -24.38 -38.90 -27.50
C GLN A 15 -24.32 -37.41 -27.23
N ASP A 16 -25.26 -36.93 -26.43
CA ASP A 16 -25.42 -35.52 -26.13
C ASP A 16 -25.44 -35.31 -24.63
N PHE A 17 -25.36 -34.07 -24.18
CA PHE A 17 -25.54 -33.72 -22.78
C PHE A 17 -26.31 -32.41 -22.68
N THR A 18 -27.04 -32.26 -21.59
CA THR A 18 -27.73 -31.01 -21.27
C THR A 18 -27.12 -30.40 -20.02
N ILE A 19 -27.10 -29.08 -19.97
CA ILE A 19 -26.61 -28.28 -18.86
C ILE A 19 -27.76 -27.44 -18.33
N SER A 20 -28.03 -27.55 -17.04
CA SER A 20 -29.08 -26.83 -16.34
C SER A 20 -28.54 -26.24 -15.04
N THR A 21 -29.19 -25.19 -14.52
CA THR A 21 -28.88 -24.64 -13.20
C THR A 21 -30.13 -24.61 -12.35
N ASN A 22 -30.00 -24.80 -11.04
CA ASN A 22 -31.14 -24.66 -10.13
C ASN A 22 -31.53 -23.18 -9.92
N GLN A 23 -30.58 -22.27 -10.13
CA GLN A 23 -30.77 -20.84 -9.93
C GLN A 23 -30.30 -20.11 -11.18
N LEU A 24 -31.25 -19.54 -11.92
CA LEU A 24 -30.98 -18.72 -13.11
C LEU A 24 -30.74 -17.25 -12.75
N SER A 25 -31.07 -16.85 -11.53
CA SER A 25 -30.88 -15.50 -11.03
C SER A 25 -30.46 -15.49 -9.57
N ALA A 26 -29.47 -14.66 -9.21
CA ALA A 26 -29.12 -14.39 -7.82
C ALA A 26 -28.90 -12.90 -7.61
N THR A 27 -29.05 -12.45 -6.36
CA THR A 27 -28.79 -11.08 -5.96
C THR A 27 -27.76 -11.06 -4.84
N VAL A 28 -26.69 -10.28 -5.01
CA VAL A 28 -25.64 -10.10 -4.02
C VAL A 28 -25.37 -8.63 -3.79
N MET A 29 -24.87 -8.28 -2.61
CA MET A 29 -24.33 -6.94 -2.36
C MET A 29 -22.88 -6.87 -2.87
N ALA A 30 -22.38 -5.67 -3.13
CA ALA A 30 -20.97 -5.48 -3.47
C ALA A 30 -20.05 -6.06 -2.37
N GLY A 31 -19.14 -6.98 -2.73
CA GLY A 31 -18.33 -7.74 -1.77
C GLY A 31 -18.89 -9.12 -1.40
N GLY A 32 -20.12 -9.42 -1.82
CA GLY A 32 -20.79 -10.67 -1.54
C GLY A 32 -20.37 -11.81 -2.48
N THR A 33 -20.76 -13.02 -2.10
CA THR A 33 -20.56 -14.25 -2.88
C THR A 33 -21.90 -14.87 -3.28
N ALA A 34 -22.04 -15.21 -4.55
CA ALA A 34 -23.17 -15.95 -5.10
C ALA A 34 -22.71 -17.37 -5.43
N THR A 35 -23.53 -18.36 -5.10
CA THR A 35 -23.29 -19.76 -5.45
C THR A 35 -24.40 -20.26 -6.37
N PHE A 36 -24.02 -20.97 -7.42
CA PHE A 36 -24.94 -21.60 -8.37
C PHE A 36 -24.57 -23.06 -8.53
N THR A 37 -25.59 -23.93 -8.55
CA THR A 37 -25.41 -25.35 -8.81
C THR A 37 -25.72 -25.64 -10.28
N LEU A 38 -24.71 -26.14 -10.99
CA LEU A 38 -24.79 -26.66 -12.34
C LEU A 38 -25.10 -28.16 -12.29
N SER A 39 -26.03 -28.59 -13.13
CA SER A 39 -26.38 -30.00 -13.34
C SER A 39 -26.18 -30.35 -14.81
N ILE A 40 -25.38 -31.37 -15.05
CA ILE A 40 -25.05 -31.89 -16.38
C ILE A 40 -25.73 -33.25 -16.51
N ALA A 41 -26.81 -33.34 -17.28
CA ALA A 41 -27.53 -34.59 -17.52
C ALA A 41 -27.07 -35.21 -18.85
N PRO A 42 -26.50 -36.43 -18.84
CA PRO A 42 -26.12 -37.12 -20.07
C PRO A 42 -27.37 -37.58 -20.85
N LEU A 43 -27.30 -37.51 -22.17
CA LEU A 43 -28.27 -38.10 -23.10
C LEU A 43 -27.61 -39.23 -23.89
N ASP A 44 -28.40 -40.25 -24.21
CA ASP A 44 -27.97 -41.40 -25.03
C ASP A 44 -26.67 -42.08 -24.53
N GLY A 45 -26.46 -42.09 -23.20
CA GLY A 45 -25.31 -42.77 -22.58
C GLY A 45 -24.00 -41.98 -22.56
N PHE A 46 -24.04 -40.66 -22.76
CA PHE A 46 -22.85 -39.81 -22.73
C PHE A 46 -22.04 -39.99 -21.43
N SER A 47 -20.79 -40.45 -21.56
CA SER A 47 -19.90 -40.79 -20.45
C SER A 47 -18.52 -40.12 -20.55
N GLN A 48 -18.38 -39.13 -21.42
CA GLN A 48 -17.14 -38.39 -21.61
C GLN A 48 -16.98 -37.27 -20.56
N ALA A 49 -15.75 -36.84 -20.32
CA ALA A 49 -15.49 -35.66 -19.49
C ALA A 49 -16.10 -34.41 -20.14
N VAL A 50 -16.58 -33.47 -19.32
CA VAL A 50 -17.08 -32.17 -19.76
C VAL A 50 -16.31 -31.11 -18.99
N ASN A 51 -15.59 -30.28 -19.73
CA ASN A 51 -14.87 -29.13 -19.20
C ASN A 51 -15.85 -27.96 -19.05
N LEU A 52 -15.86 -27.36 -17.87
CA LEU A 52 -16.72 -26.24 -17.52
C LEU A 52 -15.90 -24.96 -17.48
N SER A 53 -16.40 -23.92 -18.12
CA SER A 53 -15.83 -22.57 -18.08
C SER A 53 -16.91 -21.54 -17.79
N CYS A 54 -16.50 -20.44 -17.18
CA CYS A 54 -17.37 -19.32 -16.83
C CYS A 54 -16.81 -18.04 -17.42
N THR A 55 -17.66 -17.24 -18.04
CA THR A 55 -17.32 -15.92 -18.54
C THR A 55 -18.20 -14.89 -17.85
N ASP A 56 -17.57 -14.00 -17.09
CA ASP A 56 -18.24 -12.92 -16.36
C ASP A 56 -17.89 -11.56 -17.00
N PRO A 57 -18.87 -10.74 -17.38
CA PRO A 57 -18.63 -9.39 -17.90
C PRO A 57 -18.19 -8.35 -16.85
N ALA A 58 -18.31 -8.63 -15.54
CA ALA A 58 -17.89 -7.67 -14.51
C ALA A 58 -16.36 -7.58 -14.37
N THR A 59 -15.82 -6.36 -14.38
CA THR A 59 -14.37 -6.09 -14.30
C THR A 59 -13.76 -6.35 -12.92
N SER A 60 -14.59 -6.55 -11.89
CA SER A 60 -14.17 -6.68 -10.49
C SER A 60 -14.85 -7.85 -9.78
N SER A 61 -15.29 -8.84 -10.54
CA SER A 61 -15.80 -10.11 -10.03
C SER A 61 -14.87 -11.27 -10.45
N ALA A 62 -14.89 -12.34 -9.67
CA ALA A 62 -14.20 -13.58 -10.02
C ALA A 62 -15.18 -14.74 -10.03
N CYS A 63 -15.14 -15.54 -11.10
CA CYS A 63 -15.94 -16.74 -11.24
C CYS A 63 -15.05 -17.98 -11.08
N ALA A 64 -15.40 -18.85 -10.13
CA ALA A 64 -14.70 -20.09 -9.85
C ALA A 64 -15.67 -21.27 -9.99
N ILE A 65 -15.29 -22.29 -10.76
CA ILE A 65 -16.06 -23.53 -10.90
C ILE A 65 -15.30 -24.67 -10.22
N SER A 66 -16.00 -25.41 -9.35
CA SER A 66 -15.45 -26.61 -8.71
C SER A 66 -16.47 -27.76 -8.72
N PRO A 67 -16.14 -28.92 -9.30
CA PRO A 67 -14.97 -29.21 -10.13
C PRO A 67 -15.09 -28.60 -11.55
N ALA A 68 -13.96 -28.20 -12.17
CA ALA A 68 -13.93 -27.63 -13.52
C ALA A 68 -14.07 -28.68 -14.65
N SER A 69 -14.03 -29.96 -14.30
CA SER A 69 -14.28 -31.08 -15.20
C SER A 69 -15.22 -32.04 -14.49
N VAL A 70 -16.30 -32.41 -15.14
CA VAL A 70 -17.25 -33.41 -14.65
C VAL A 70 -17.40 -34.52 -15.67
N THR A 71 -17.32 -35.77 -15.23
CA THR A 71 -17.59 -36.95 -16.07
C THR A 71 -18.95 -37.50 -15.68
N PRO A 72 -20.01 -37.33 -16.49
CA PRO A 72 -21.27 -38.05 -16.29
C PRO A 72 -21.03 -39.56 -16.44
N ASN A 73 -21.79 -40.37 -15.72
CA ASN A 73 -21.70 -41.84 -15.81
C ASN A 73 -22.65 -42.44 -16.86
N GLY A 74 -23.19 -41.62 -17.76
CA GLY A 74 -24.17 -42.04 -18.77
C GLY A 74 -25.60 -42.25 -18.29
N SER A 75 -25.90 -42.10 -16.99
CA SER A 75 -27.26 -42.33 -16.46
C SER A 75 -27.71 -41.33 -15.39
N THR A 76 -26.82 -40.86 -14.52
CA THR A 76 -27.12 -39.87 -13.50
C THR A 76 -26.53 -38.52 -13.87
N ALA A 77 -27.26 -37.45 -13.55
CA ALA A 77 -26.75 -36.09 -13.72
C ALA A 77 -25.54 -35.85 -12.81
N SER A 78 -24.48 -35.29 -13.38
CA SER A 78 -23.29 -34.88 -12.63
C SER A 78 -23.46 -33.42 -12.20
N THR A 79 -22.99 -33.04 -11.03
CA THR A 79 -23.16 -31.69 -10.49
C THR A 79 -21.84 -30.96 -10.32
N ALA A 80 -21.86 -29.65 -10.57
CA ALA A 80 -20.74 -28.75 -10.34
C ALA A 80 -21.22 -27.49 -9.61
N THR A 81 -20.33 -26.87 -8.85
CA THR A 81 -20.62 -25.62 -8.14
C THR A 81 -19.89 -24.47 -8.80
N VAL A 82 -20.63 -23.40 -9.09
CA VAL A 82 -20.08 -22.12 -9.57
C VAL A 82 -20.19 -21.12 -8.44
N THR A 83 -19.06 -20.52 -8.09
CA THR A 83 -18.98 -19.47 -7.08
C THR A 83 -18.56 -18.20 -7.76
N ILE A 84 -19.38 -17.15 -7.65
CA ILE A 84 -19.05 -15.81 -8.13
C ILE A 84 -18.81 -14.93 -6.92
N THR A 85 -17.61 -14.37 -6.84
CA THR A 85 -17.23 -13.41 -5.80
C THR A 85 -17.22 -12.02 -6.40
N THR A 86 -17.90 -11.08 -5.76
CA THR A 86 -17.87 -9.66 -6.13
C THR A 86 -16.93 -8.91 -5.20
N THR A 87 -16.24 -7.88 -5.71
CA THR A 87 -15.34 -7.05 -4.90
C THR A 87 -16.09 -5.85 -4.32
N ALA A 88 -15.96 -5.58 -3.02
CA ALA A 88 -16.50 -4.37 -2.39
C ALA A 88 -15.63 -3.14 -2.66
N PRO A 89 -16.23 -1.94 -2.84
CA PRO A 89 -15.45 -0.71 -2.94
C PRO A 89 -14.71 -0.45 -1.64
N THR A 90 -13.43 -0.11 -1.72
CA THR A 90 -12.61 0.21 -0.55
C THR A 90 -12.07 1.63 -0.66
N ILE A 91 -12.18 2.37 0.43
CA ILE A 91 -11.48 3.62 0.64
C ILE A 91 -10.32 3.27 1.55
N VAL A 92 -9.10 3.25 1.00
CA VAL A 92 -7.90 3.17 1.85
C VAL A 92 -7.67 4.59 2.38
N PRO A 93 -7.82 4.83 3.70
CA PRO A 93 -7.47 6.12 4.26
C PRO A 93 -6.01 6.41 3.93
N PRO A 94 -5.64 7.66 3.59
CA PRO A 94 -4.23 8.00 3.46
C PRO A 94 -3.55 7.62 4.77
N ASP A 95 -2.50 6.82 4.69
CA ASP A 95 -1.70 6.46 5.85
C ASP A 95 -1.39 7.75 6.62
N PRO A 96 -1.68 7.82 7.94
CA PRO A 96 -1.32 8.99 8.70
C PRO A 96 0.20 9.19 8.53
N PRO A 97 0.68 10.42 8.24
CA PRO A 97 2.11 10.69 8.02
C PRO A 97 2.98 10.51 9.28
N ASN A 98 2.53 9.73 10.25
CA ASN A 98 3.05 9.68 11.62
C ASN A 98 3.69 8.32 11.95
N SER A 99 4.24 7.59 10.97
CA SER A 99 5.45 6.81 11.25
C SER A 99 6.60 7.80 11.46
N LEU A 100 6.55 8.50 12.60
CA LEU A 100 7.59 9.42 13.05
C LEU A 100 8.92 8.66 13.01
N PRO A 101 9.85 8.95 12.08
CA PRO A 101 11.21 8.50 12.26
C PRO A 101 11.70 9.12 13.59
N PRO A 102 12.47 8.38 14.42
CA PRO A 102 13.00 8.91 15.66
C PRO A 102 13.87 10.15 15.37
N GLY A 103 13.27 11.34 15.42
CA GLY A 103 13.92 12.56 14.94
C GLY A 103 13.01 13.77 14.66
N ALA A 104 11.68 13.63 14.58
CA ALA A 104 10.78 14.77 14.29
C ALA A 104 10.77 15.87 15.37
N TRP A 105 11.18 15.57 16.61
CA TRP A 105 11.44 16.58 17.65
C TRP A 105 12.50 17.61 17.23
N ARG A 106 13.36 17.29 16.25
CA ARG A 106 14.31 18.25 15.67
C ARG A 106 13.66 19.29 14.76
N ARG A 107 12.45 19.08 14.23
CA ARG A 107 11.84 20.02 13.26
C ARG A 107 11.01 21.13 13.91
N LEU A 108 10.39 20.89 15.06
CA LEU A 108 9.69 21.93 15.81
C LEU A 108 10.65 22.79 16.66
N GLY A 109 11.77 22.22 17.09
CA GLY A 109 12.83 22.96 17.79
C GLY A 109 13.79 23.71 16.85
N ALA A 110 13.92 23.29 15.58
CA ALA A 110 14.87 23.90 14.64
C ALA A 110 14.64 25.41 14.44
N PRO A 111 13.46 25.93 14.07
CA PRO A 111 13.35 27.37 13.79
C PRO A 111 13.66 28.22 15.03
N LEU A 112 13.24 27.77 16.22
CA LEU A 112 13.47 28.47 17.49
C LEU A 112 14.93 28.38 17.96
N VAL A 113 15.55 27.20 17.89
CA VAL A 113 16.96 27.00 18.24
C VAL A 113 17.88 27.70 17.25
N PHE A 114 17.57 27.70 15.95
CA PHE A 114 18.34 28.46 14.96
C PHE A 114 18.17 29.97 15.11
N TRP A 115 16.99 30.46 15.52
CA TRP A 115 16.77 31.88 15.86
C TRP A 115 17.59 32.30 17.10
N LEU A 116 17.64 31.44 18.12
CA LEU A 116 18.46 31.66 19.32
C LEU A 116 19.96 31.62 19.03
N ILE A 117 20.44 30.73 18.16
CA ILE A 117 21.86 30.67 17.74
C ILE A 117 22.23 31.90 16.89
N ALA A 118 21.34 32.35 16.00
CA ALA A 118 21.54 33.56 15.21
C ALA A 118 21.64 34.81 16.11
N LEU A 119 20.78 34.93 17.13
CA LEU A 119 20.85 36.00 18.13
C LEU A 119 22.15 35.94 18.97
N ALA A 120 22.58 34.75 19.38
CA ALA A 120 23.81 34.58 20.16
C ALA A 120 25.06 34.97 19.36
N MET A 121 25.12 34.62 18.07
CA MET A 121 26.22 35.00 17.19
C MET A 121 26.24 36.50 16.91
N LEU A 122 25.07 37.14 16.78
CA LEU A 122 24.98 38.60 16.61
C LEU A 122 25.46 39.33 17.88
N ALA A 123 25.07 38.85 19.08
CA ALA A 123 25.53 39.42 20.34
C ALA A 123 27.05 39.26 20.55
N ALA A 124 27.63 38.11 20.13
CA ALA A 124 29.06 37.84 20.25
C ALA A 124 29.94 38.74 19.36
N THR A 125 29.39 39.37 18.31
CA THR A 125 30.13 40.37 17.52
C THR A 125 30.20 41.74 18.19
N THR A 126 29.32 42.01 19.16
CA THR A 126 29.30 43.27 19.92
C THR A 126 29.91 43.16 21.31
N ALA A 127 30.31 41.97 21.76
CA ALA A 127 30.95 41.80 23.05
C ALA A 127 32.40 42.32 22.96
N PRO A 128 32.72 43.51 23.53
CA PRO A 128 34.11 43.92 23.61
C PRO A 128 34.83 42.90 24.48
N HIS A 129 35.96 42.41 23.96
CA HIS A 129 36.90 41.53 24.64
C HIS A 129 37.38 42.20 25.94
N ARG A 130 36.58 42.11 27.01
CA ARG A 130 36.86 42.75 28.29
C ARG A 130 37.91 41.90 28.98
N HIS A 131 39.16 42.26 28.69
CA HIS A 131 40.36 41.85 29.37
C HIS A 131 40.08 41.79 30.87
N SER A 132 40.09 40.58 31.43
CA SER A 132 39.96 40.35 32.87
C SER A 132 41.20 40.94 33.55
N HIS A 133 41.11 42.20 33.92
CA HIS A 133 42.08 42.85 34.80
C HIS A 133 41.58 42.69 36.22
N SER A 134 42.28 41.81 36.94
CA SER A 134 42.41 41.83 38.38
C SER A 134 42.35 43.25 38.92
N ARG A 135 41.33 43.56 39.71
CA ARG A 135 41.34 44.70 40.62
C ARG A 135 40.93 44.23 42.00
N GLU A 136 41.96 43.86 42.73
CA GLU A 136 42.14 44.12 44.16
C GLU A 136 41.44 45.42 44.60
N LYS A 137 40.88 45.40 45.82
CA LYS A 137 40.73 46.56 46.72
C LYS A 137 40.14 46.13 48.08
N PRO A 138 40.31 46.93 49.14
CA PRO A 138 41.26 46.64 50.22
C PRO A 138 40.59 46.36 51.57
N ALA A 139 41.36 45.73 52.46
CA ALA A 139 41.01 45.51 53.86
C ALA A 139 41.23 46.77 54.72
N LEU A 140 40.38 46.95 55.74
CA LEU A 140 40.59 47.89 56.85
C LEU A 140 40.30 47.18 58.20
N SER A 141 41.39 46.66 58.76
CA SER A 141 41.81 46.66 60.18
C SER A 141 40.84 46.32 61.31
N LEU A 142 41.15 45.26 62.07
CA LEU A 142 41.37 45.39 63.53
C LEU A 142 42.34 44.30 64.04
N ALA A 143 43.25 44.72 64.91
CA ALA A 143 44.47 44.04 65.35
C ALA A 143 44.28 42.76 66.19
N LYS A 144 45.29 41.88 66.25
CA LYS A 144 46.23 41.71 67.40
C LYS A 144 47.05 40.40 67.34
N GLY A 145 48.39 40.54 67.29
CA GLY A 145 49.37 39.74 68.06
C GLY A 145 49.94 38.42 67.48
N GLY A 146 51.28 38.36 67.34
CA GLY A 146 52.07 37.12 67.43
C GLY A 146 53.10 36.86 66.31
N ASN A 147 54.38 36.77 66.66
CA ASN A 147 55.59 36.76 65.79
C ASN A 147 56.01 35.31 65.33
N PRO A 148 57.12 35.06 64.59
CA PRO A 148 57.13 34.45 63.24
C PRO A 148 57.91 33.11 63.15
N ARG A 149 57.92 32.42 61.98
CA ARG A 149 59.07 31.62 61.47
C ARG A 149 58.82 30.91 60.09
N VAL A 150 59.70 31.23 59.11
CA VAL A 150 60.39 30.35 58.10
C VAL A 150 59.72 30.10 56.69
N PRO A 151 60.51 29.96 55.58
CA PRO A 151 60.05 30.16 54.17
C PRO A 151 60.12 28.96 53.18
N ALA A 152 59.53 29.16 51.97
CA ALA A 152 59.82 28.59 50.60
C ALA A 152 59.06 27.30 50.08
N PRO A 153 59.10 26.90 48.76
CA PRO A 153 58.03 26.97 47.72
C PRO A 153 57.73 25.60 46.98
N PRO A 154 57.35 25.50 45.67
CA PRO A 154 56.06 25.72 44.94
C PRO A 154 55.51 24.45 44.21
N LEU A 155 54.44 24.54 43.38
CA LEU A 155 54.12 23.74 42.13
C LEU A 155 52.71 24.13 41.62
N SER A 156 52.50 24.93 40.54
CA SER A 156 52.55 24.67 39.09
C SER A 156 51.75 23.46 38.57
N ARG A 157 50.67 23.71 37.80
CA ARG A 157 50.59 23.52 36.32
C ARG A 157 49.12 23.43 35.84
N ARG A 158 48.69 24.38 35.00
CA ARG A 158 47.38 24.39 34.32
C ARG A 158 47.63 24.43 32.82
N THR A 159 47.28 23.37 32.10
CA THR A 159 47.38 23.28 30.63
C THR A 159 46.02 23.55 30.01
N GLY A 160 45.92 24.58 29.17
CA GLY A 160 44.76 24.85 28.31
C GLY A 160 45.13 24.65 26.84
N PHE A 161 44.33 23.86 26.13
CA PHE A 161 44.41 23.61 24.70
C PHE A 161 44.01 24.86 23.90
N ALA A 162 44.81 25.21 22.89
CA ALA A 162 44.53 26.27 21.93
C ALA A 162 43.73 25.69 20.74
N GLY A 163 42.51 26.20 20.53
CA GLY A 163 41.70 25.96 19.33
C GLY A 163 41.88 27.10 18.33
N THR A 164 42.28 26.78 17.11
CA THR A 164 42.48 27.71 15.99
C THR A 164 41.13 28.14 15.39
N THR A 165 40.88 29.45 15.31
CA THR A 165 39.66 30.04 14.77
C THR A 165 39.85 30.46 13.31
N GLY A 166 39.44 29.58 12.37
CA GLY A 166 39.34 29.90 10.95
C GLY A 166 38.12 30.78 10.67
N ARG A 167 38.34 31.98 10.10
CA ARG A 167 37.30 32.95 9.75
C ARG A 167 36.65 32.57 8.42
N PHE A 168 35.44 32.00 8.45
CA PHE A 168 34.65 31.74 7.23
C PHE A 168 33.95 33.02 6.75
N PRO A 169 33.91 33.31 5.44
CA PRO A 169 33.31 34.53 4.91
C PRO A 169 31.79 34.48 5.06
N VAL A 170 31.21 35.56 5.59
CA VAL A 170 29.76 35.73 5.86
C VAL A 170 28.88 35.44 4.64
N SER A 171 29.42 35.65 3.43
CA SER A 171 28.75 35.36 2.15
C SER A 171 28.46 33.86 1.93
N ALA A 172 29.31 32.96 2.42
CA ALA A 172 29.12 31.51 2.26
C ALA A 172 27.99 30.99 3.16
N LEU A 173 27.78 31.62 4.32
CA LEU A 173 26.71 31.31 5.26
C LEU A 173 25.33 31.76 4.75
N LEU A 174 25.26 32.90 4.06
CA LEU A 174 24.03 33.43 3.44
C LEU A 174 23.57 32.61 2.23
N LEU A 175 24.51 32.13 1.41
CA LEU A 175 24.18 31.27 0.26
C LEU A 175 23.70 29.89 0.69
N LEU A 176 24.31 29.32 1.74
CA LEU A 176 23.90 28.03 2.29
C LEU A 176 22.51 28.09 2.95
N SER A 177 22.18 29.21 3.61
CA SER A 177 20.85 29.40 4.22
C SER A 177 19.76 29.58 3.17
N LEU A 178 20.05 30.28 2.07
CA LEU A 178 19.11 30.44 0.96
C LEU A 178 18.86 29.10 0.24
N LEU A 179 19.92 28.33 -0.08
CA LEU A 179 19.79 26.99 -0.68
C LEU A 179 19.02 26.00 0.21
N MET A 180 19.18 26.12 1.53
CA MET A 180 18.40 25.32 2.47
C MET A 180 16.94 25.76 2.58
N LEU A 181 16.60 27.03 2.33
CA LEU A 181 15.21 27.49 2.28
C LEU A 181 14.45 26.91 1.09
N LEU A 182 15.10 26.81 -0.08
CA LEU A 182 14.49 26.28 -1.30
C LEU A 182 14.18 24.77 -1.22
N SER A 183 14.87 24.03 -0.34
CA SER A 183 14.65 22.60 -0.16
C SER A 183 13.38 22.24 0.64
N TRP A 184 12.71 23.23 1.25
CA TRP A 184 11.51 22.99 2.07
C TRP A 184 10.20 23.09 1.28
N LEU A 185 10.25 23.45 -0.02
CA LEU A 185 9.08 23.44 -0.90
C LEU A 185 8.81 22.06 -1.56
N SER A 186 9.53 21.00 -1.16
CA SER A 186 9.24 19.64 -1.64
C SER A 186 7.95 19.11 -0.99
N CYS A 187 6.85 19.46 -1.66
CA CYS A 187 5.50 18.95 -1.55
C CYS A 187 5.43 17.43 -1.28
N GLY A 188 4.52 17.02 -0.40
CA GLY A 188 4.21 15.62 -0.16
C GLY A 188 2.80 15.46 0.41
N GLY A 189 1.78 15.65 -0.43
CA GLY A 189 0.39 15.34 -0.09
C GLY A 189 0.06 13.90 -0.46
N ALA A 190 -0.30 13.06 0.52
CA ALA A 190 -0.85 11.74 0.26
C ALA A 190 -2.33 11.89 -0.11
N ALA A 191 -2.70 11.49 -1.33
CA ALA A 191 -4.11 11.42 -1.74
C ALA A 191 -4.69 10.06 -1.35
N ALA A 192 -5.96 10.04 -0.91
CA ALA A 192 -6.69 8.80 -0.65
C ALA A 192 -6.83 7.99 -1.95
N MET A 193 -6.45 6.71 -1.91
CA MET A 193 -6.58 5.80 -3.05
C MET A 193 -7.95 5.09 -2.97
N HIS A 194 -8.82 5.37 -3.93
CA HIS A 194 -10.09 4.65 -4.11
C HIS A 194 -9.82 3.40 -4.95
N THR A 195 -10.14 2.22 -4.44
CA THR A 195 -10.24 0.99 -5.24
C THR A 195 -11.72 0.79 -5.61
N PRO A 196 -12.10 0.97 -6.89
CA PRO A 196 -13.48 0.74 -7.32
C PRO A 196 -13.86 -0.72 -7.08
N GLY A 197 -15.01 -0.93 -6.42
CA GLY A 197 -15.61 -2.24 -6.31
C GLY A 197 -16.37 -2.64 -7.58
N THR A 198 -17.04 -3.78 -7.53
CA THR A 198 -17.98 -4.19 -8.60
C THR A 198 -19.15 -3.21 -8.62
N PRO A 199 -19.43 -2.53 -9.75
CA PRO A 199 -20.56 -1.62 -9.84
C PRO A 199 -21.88 -2.33 -9.57
N ALA A 200 -22.86 -1.60 -9.03
CA ALA A 200 -24.22 -2.10 -8.98
C ALA A 200 -24.79 -2.21 -10.40
N GLY A 201 -25.39 -3.34 -10.71
CA GLY A 201 -25.78 -3.65 -12.08
C GLY A 201 -26.28 -5.07 -12.22
N ASN A 202 -26.72 -5.39 -13.43
CA ASN A 202 -27.14 -6.73 -13.77
C ASN A 202 -26.15 -7.34 -14.75
N TYR A 203 -25.57 -8.47 -14.36
CA TYR A 203 -24.50 -9.14 -15.09
C TYR A 203 -24.99 -10.49 -15.61
N THR A 204 -24.88 -10.69 -16.91
CA THR A 204 -25.21 -11.95 -17.56
C THR A 204 -23.96 -12.79 -17.68
N ILE A 205 -23.86 -13.82 -16.86
CA ILE A 205 -22.72 -14.71 -16.77
C ILE A 205 -22.99 -15.92 -17.66
N THR A 206 -22.04 -16.25 -18.53
CA THR A 206 -22.16 -17.36 -19.46
C THR A 206 -21.36 -18.54 -18.95
N LEU A 207 -22.04 -19.66 -18.70
CA LEU A 207 -21.44 -20.93 -18.32
C LEU A 207 -21.38 -21.80 -19.56
N THR A 208 -20.18 -22.24 -19.91
CA THR A 208 -19.93 -23.05 -21.11
C THR A 208 -19.43 -24.42 -20.68
N ALA A 209 -20.09 -25.45 -21.18
CA ALA A 209 -19.74 -26.84 -21.01
C ALA A 209 -19.30 -27.40 -22.36
N THR A 210 -18.07 -27.85 -22.45
CA THR A 210 -17.45 -28.32 -23.69
C THR A 210 -16.86 -29.71 -23.45
N ASP A 211 -17.08 -30.61 -24.39
CA ASP A 211 -16.42 -31.91 -24.42
C ASP A 211 -14.92 -31.77 -24.74
N PRO A 212 -14.05 -32.72 -24.35
CA PRO A 212 -12.61 -32.69 -24.66
C PRO A 212 -12.31 -32.72 -26.16
N SER A 213 -13.26 -33.19 -26.98
CA SER A 213 -13.15 -33.20 -28.43
C SER A 213 -13.67 -31.93 -29.11
N ALA A 214 -14.19 -30.96 -28.32
CA ALA A 214 -14.81 -29.73 -28.78
C ALA A 214 -15.92 -29.92 -29.84
N SER A 215 -16.50 -31.11 -29.92
CA SER A 215 -17.54 -31.49 -30.87
C SER A 215 -18.94 -31.12 -30.38
N LEU A 216 -19.14 -31.06 -29.06
CA LEU A 216 -20.39 -30.70 -28.40
C LEU A 216 -20.13 -29.61 -27.36
N THR A 217 -20.68 -28.43 -27.63
CA THR A 217 -20.63 -27.31 -26.69
C THR A 217 -22.05 -26.89 -26.32
N ARG A 218 -22.32 -26.80 -25.02
CA ARG A 218 -23.58 -26.30 -24.49
C ARG A 218 -23.31 -25.10 -23.58
N THR A 219 -24.14 -24.09 -23.69
CA THR A 219 -24.02 -22.85 -22.91
C THR A 219 -25.29 -22.58 -22.12
N THR A 220 -25.14 -22.15 -20.87
CA THR A 220 -26.24 -21.69 -20.02
C THR A 220 -25.90 -20.33 -19.45
N THR A 221 -26.86 -19.41 -19.48
CA THR A 221 -26.69 -18.06 -18.97
C THR A 221 -27.35 -17.91 -17.61
N VAL A 222 -26.69 -17.17 -16.71
CA VAL A 222 -27.16 -16.89 -15.35
C VAL A 222 -27.12 -15.39 -15.12
N ASN A 223 -28.13 -14.87 -14.42
CA ASN A 223 -28.31 -13.46 -14.19
C ASN A 223 -27.92 -13.08 -12.75
N LEU A 224 -26.84 -12.32 -12.59
CA LEU A 224 -26.37 -11.84 -11.29
C LEU A 224 -26.69 -10.35 -11.12
N THR A 225 -27.54 -10.05 -10.16
CA THR A 225 -27.85 -8.66 -9.78
C THR A 225 -26.99 -8.24 -8.60
N VAL A 226 -26.12 -7.26 -8.82
CA VAL A 226 -25.28 -6.67 -7.77
C VAL A 226 -25.97 -5.42 -7.24
N LYS A 227 -26.26 -5.41 -5.94
CA LYS A 227 -26.74 -4.26 -5.20
C LYS A 227 -25.56 -3.49 -4.60
N PRO A 228 -25.68 -2.16 -4.47
CA PRO A 228 -24.66 -1.35 -3.79
C PRO A 228 -24.54 -1.73 -2.31
#